data_AF-A0A7R9BW53-F1
#
_entry.id   AF-A0A7R9BW53-F1
#
_cell.length_a   1.000
_cell.length_b   1.000
_cell.length_c   1.000
_cell.angle_alpha   90.00
_cell.angle_beta   90.00
_cell.angle_gamma   90.00
#
_symmetry.space_group_name_H-M   'P 1'
#
loop_
_entity.id
_entity.type
_entity.pdbx_description
1 polymer ?
#
loop_
_entity_poly.entity_id
_entity_poly.type
_entity_poly.pdbx_seq_one_letter_code
_entity_poly.pdbx_strand_id
1 'polypeptide(L)'
;MSRKEDEISQADAEANSGGFPFEAQPAFRPDNIDGVDYWVLTAYFVDPAQVCVGRTSEEFDEFGTGTGLFIVTGPGAMDYDAIPSKQEDAELSEWVYGRCFVSMGEWTIVGTQQWLFGAPRCPKAVIAPDTFKYARERRLPKTPASSGDHFWYRVSPDLDCNEFFPAFLLYNQGELTGFGWAVQGIYESDHVEYPPSFVLNLFMNPVPTCLPGLVDTIGVTTQHIYFNADLFNVIC
;
A
#
# COMPACT_ATOMS: atom_id res chain seq x y z
N MET A 1 26.68 14.65 5.60
CA MET A 1 26.00 14.94 6.88
C MET A 1 24.90 13.90 6.99
N SER A 2 25.12 12.83 7.76
CA SER A 2 24.15 11.74 7.88
C SER A 2 22.95 12.23 8.68
N ARG A 3 21.76 12.26 8.06
CA ARG A 3 20.50 12.35 8.80
C ARG A 3 20.45 11.08 9.66
N LYS A 4 20.31 11.22 10.97
CA LYS A 4 19.92 10.06 11.79
C LYS A 4 18.49 9.73 11.40
N GLU A 5 18.23 8.47 11.12
CA GLU A 5 16.89 7.93 11.26
C GLU A 5 16.69 7.83 12.78
N ASP A 6 15.96 8.78 13.34
CA ASP A 6 15.67 8.77 14.77
C ASP A 6 14.62 7.67 15.02
N GLU A 7 14.95 6.72 15.90
CA GLU A 7 14.14 5.53 16.19
C GLU A 7 12.76 5.96 16.75
N ILE A 8 11.70 5.79 15.96
CA ILE A 8 10.32 6.04 16.41
C ILE A 8 9.92 4.89 17.36
N SER A 9 9.67 5.19 18.63
CA SER A 9 9.26 4.17 19.59
C SER A 9 7.78 3.80 19.42
N GLN A 10 7.38 2.62 19.90
CA GLN A 10 5.97 2.21 19.93
C GLN A 10 5.08 3.24 20.63
N ALA A 11 5.57 3.89 21.70
CA ALA A 11 4.83 4.92 22.41
C ALA A 11 4.62 6.20 21.56
N ASP A 12 5.57 6.54 20.69
CA ASP A 12 5.43 7.65 19.75
C ASP A 12 4.45 7.26 18.63
N ALA A 13 4.50 6.02 18.14
CA ALA A 13 3.54 5.51 17.16
C ALA A 13 2.10 5.49 17.71
N GLU A 14 1.89 5.10 18.97
CA GLU A 14 0.59 5.10 19.65
C GLU A 14 0.08 6.52 19.95
N ALA A 15 0.97 7.46 20.29
CA ALA A 15 0.63 8.87 20.44
C ALA A 15 0.23 9.50 19.10
N ASN A 16 0.98 9.20 18.03
CA ASN A 16 0.74 9.70 16.68
C ASN A 16 -0.47 9.04 16.00
N SER A 17 -0.87 7.83 16.41
CA SER A 17 -2.08 7.14 15.94
C SER A 17 -3.37 7.64 16.61
N GLY A 18 -3.26 8.50 17.62
CA GLY A 18 -4.42 8.92 18.43
C GLY A 18 -5.04 7.80 19.25
N GLY A 19 -4.31 6.70 19.49
CA GLY A 19 -4.82 5.50 20.15
C GLY A 19 -5.59 4.55 19.23
N PHE A 20 -5.27 4.53 17.94
CA PHE A 20 -5.86 3.61 16.96
C PHE A 20 -5.71 2.13 17.40
N PRO A 21 -6.79 1.33 17.42
CA PRO A 21 -6.73 -0.06 17.86
C PRO A 21 -6.17 -0.98 16.76
N PHE A 22 -4.84 -0.98 16.57
CA PHE A 22 -4.17 -1.85 15.60
C PHE A 22 -4.56 -3.33 15.73
N GLU A 23 -4.74 -3.84 16.96
CA GLU A 23 -5.22 -5.20 17.24
C GLU A 23 -6.62 -5.51 16.69
N ALA A 24 -7.46 -4.50 16.52
CA ALA A 24 -8.81 -4.67 15.95
C ALA A 24 -8.80 -4.75 14.42
N GLN A 25 -7.69 -4.40 13.76
CA GLN A 25 -7.52 -4.47 12.32
C GLN A 25 -6.58 -5.62 11.92
N PRO A 26 -7.11 -6.76 11.41
CA PRO A 26 -6.31 -7.96 11.11
C PRO A 26 -5.20 -7.77 10.05
N ALA A 27 -5.22 -6.67 9.30
CA ALA A 27 -4.17 -6.28 8.37
C ALA A 27 -2.86 -5.90 9.06
N PHE A 28 -2.95 -5.28 10.25
CA PHE A 28 -1.77 -4.92 11.05
C PHE A 28 -1.28 -6.13 11.83
N ARG A 29 0.03 -6.35 11.81
CA ARG A 29 0.69 -7.42 12.57
C ARG A 29 1.77 -6.85 13.47
N PRO A 30 1.96 -7.38 14.68
CA PRO A 30 3.12 -7.05 15.48
C PRO A 30 4.35 -7.76 14.89
N ASP A 31 5.43 -7.04 14.65
CA ASP A 31 6.74 -7.59 14.34
C ASP A 31 7.83 -6.87 15.14
N ASN A 32 8.97 -7.53 15.34
CA ASN A 32 10.12 -6.97 16.07
C ASN A 32 11.28 -6.76 15.10
N ILE A 33 11.61 -5.51 14.81
CA ILE A 33 12.67 -5.12 13.88
C ILE A 33 13.78 -4.46 14.71
N ASP A 34 14.97 -5.08 14.71
CA ASP A 34 16.16 -4.67 15.45
C ASP A 34 15.93 -4.41 16.96
N GLY A 35 14.99 -5.12 17.58
CA GLY A 35 14.66 -5.01 19.00
C GLY A 35 13.54 -4.03 19.33
N VAL A 36 13.00 -3.32 18.34
CA VAL A 36 11.84 -2.43 18.49
C VAL A 36 10.59 -3.12 17.95
N ASP A 37 9.50 -3.08 18.71
CA ASP A 37 8.21 -3.62 18.30
C ASP A 37 7.44 -2.61 17.43
N TYR A 38 6.94 -3.07 16.28
CA TYR A 38 6.22 -2.29 15.28
C TYR A 38 4.90 -2.96 14.89
N TRP A 39 3.92 -2.13 14.53
CA TRP A 39 2.75 -2.58 13.76
C TRP A 39 3.05 -2.46 12.27
N VAL A 40 3.12 -3.60 11.58
CA VAL A 40 3.44 -3.67 10.15
C VAL A 40 2.23 -4.00 9.30
N LEU A 41 2.13 -3.33 8.15
CA LEU A 41 1.30 -3.74 7.02
C LEU A 41 2.19 -4.47 6.02
N THR A 42 1.66 -5.48 5.32
CA THR A 42 2.45 -6.28 4.38
C THR A 42 1.74 -6.46 3.06
N ALA A 43 2.46 -6.10 1.98
CA ALA A 43 2.11 -6.39 0.61
C ALA A 43 3.22 -7.23 -0.02
N TYR A 44 2.85 -8.26 -0.78
CA TYR A 44 3.78 -9.10 -1.54
C TYR A 44 3.58 -8.88 -3.03
N PHE A 45 4.70 -8.84 -3.77
CA PHE A 45 4.69 -8.76 -5.24
C PHE A 45 4.75 -10.14 -5.91
N VAL A 46 4.89 -11.20 -5.14
CA VAL A 46 4.82 -12.60 -5.57
C VAL A 46 3.85 -13.34 -4.66
N ASP A 47 3.30 -14.46 -5.11
CA ASP A 47 2.47 -15.31 -4.26
C ASP A 47 3.23 -15.65 -2.95
N PRO A 48 2.69 -15.32 -1.77
CA PRO A 48 3.30 -15.60 -0.47
C PRO A 48 3.70 -17.08 -0.29
N ALA A 49 3.00 -18.01 -0.95
CA ALA A 49 3.37 -19.43 -0.95
C ALA A 49 4.76 -19.71 -1.58
N GLN A 50 5.22 -18.85 -2.50
CA GLN A 50 6.52 -18.97 -3.17
C GLN A 50 7.66 -18.23 -2.44
N VAL A 51 7.35 -17.32 -1.50
CA VAL A 51 8.38 -16.47 -0.84
C VAL A 51 9.48 -17.29 -0.16
N CYS A 52 9.12 -18.40 0.51
CA CYS A 52 10.10 -19.31 1.13
C CYS A 52 10.72 -20.35 0.18
N VAL A 53 10.16 -20.53 -1.02
CA VAL A 53 10.72 -21.42 -2.07
C VAL A 53 11.79 -20.68 -2.87
N GLY A 54 11.59 -19.37 -3.09
CA GLY A 54 12.41 -18.54 -3.96
C GLY A 54 11.99 -18.64 -5.43
N ARG A 55 12.70 -17.91 -6.29
CA ARG A 55 12.52 -17.94 -7.75
C ARG A 55 13.85 -18.29 -8.43
N THR A 56 13.78 -18.95 -9.57
CA THR A 56 14.92 -19.15 -10.47
C THR A 56 15.35 -17.83 -11.11
N SER A 57 16.57 -17.81 -11.66
CA SER A 57 17.08 -16.66 -12.40
C SER A 57 16.25 -16.38 -13.65
N GLU A 58 15.73 -17.42 -14.29
CA GLU A 58 14.84 -17.35 -15.45
C GLU A 58 13.49 -16.71 -15.08
N GLU A 59 12.85 -17.13 -13.98
CA GLU A 59 11.61 -16.51 -13.48
C GLU A 59 11.83 -15.05 -13.02
N PHE A 60 13.03 -14.71 -12.54
CA PHE A 60 13.37 -13.32 -12.23
C PHE A 60 13.60 -12.48 -13.50
N ASP A 61 14.32 -13.00 -14.50
CA ASP A 61 14.54 -12.33 -15.79
C ASP A 61 13.21 -12.19 -16.59
N GLU A 62 12.22 -13.07 -16.39
CA GLU A 62 10.89 -13.01 -17.02
C GLU A 62 9.90 -12.08 -16.28
N PHE A 63 9.73 -12.25 -14.96
CA PHE A 63 8.71 -11.55 -14.16
C PHE A 63 9.24 -10.37 -13.33
N GLY A 64 10.56 -10.13 -13.32
CA GLY A 64 11.15 -9.00 -12.61
C GLY A 64 10.88 -9.04 -11.10
N THR A 65 10.37 -7.95 -10.54
CA THR A 65 10.06 -7.84 -9.10
C THR A 65 8.87 -8.69 -8.65
N GLY A 66 7.95 -9.07 -9.54
CA GLY A 66 6.71 -9.70 -9.11
C GLY A 66 5.79 -10.25 -10.21
N THR A 67 4.85 -11.09 -9.79
CA THR A 67 3.80 -11.71 -10.63
C THR A 67 2.39 -11.21 -10.31
N GLY A 68 2.20 -10.42 -9.25
CA GLY A 68 0.92 -9.84 -8.85
C GLY A 68 1.08 -8.90 -7.65
N LEU A 69 -0.04 -8.51 -7.03
CA LEU A 69 -0.06 -7.86 -5.72
C LEU A 69 -0.92 -8.72 -4.79
N PHE A 70 -0.41 -8.99 -3.59
CA PHE A 70 -1.13 -9.72 -2.54
C PHE A 70 -1.04 -8.90 -1.25
N ILE A 71 -2.17 -8.55 -0.64
CA ILE A 71 -2.20 -7.77 0.60
C ILE A 71 -2.61 -8.69 1.75
N VAL A 72 -1.95 -8.58 2.89
CA VAL A 72 -2.34 -9.27 4.13
C VAL A 72 -3.68 -8.73 4.64
N THR A 73 -4.65 -9.62 4.85
CA THR A 73 -6.02 -9.26 5.28
C THR A 73 -6.49 -9.96 6.55
N GLY A 74 -5.74 -10.95 7.06
CA GLY A 74 -6.06 -11.65 8.31
C GLY A 74 -4.85 -11.91 9.22
N PRO A 75 -5.06 -12.51 10.40
CA PRO A 75 -4.01 -12.71 11.41
C PRO A 75 -3.06 -13.89 11.09
N GLY A 76 -3.49 -14.86 10.28
CA GLY A 76 -2.71 -16.05 9.92
C GLY A 76 -1.66 -15.75 8.84
N ALA A 77 -0.51 -16.43 8.89
CA ALA A 77 0.62 -16.16 7.98
C ALA A 77 0.29 -16.25 6.47
N MET A 78 -0.78 -16.97 6.10
CA MET A 78 -1.29 -17.14 4.74
C MET A 78 -2.65 -16.46 4.50
N ASP A 79 -3.08 -15.58 5.40
CA ASP A 79 -4.32 -14.82 5.27
C ASP A 79 -4.03 -13.54 4.46
N TYR A 80 -4.06 -13.69 3.13
CA TYR A 80 -3.84 -12.63 2.15
C TYR A 80 -4.83 -12.73 1.00
N ASP A 81 -5.19 -11.59 0.45
CA ASP A 81 -6.02 -11.51 -0.75
C ASP A 81 -5.16 -11.17 -1.97
N ALA A 82 -5.37 -11.92 -3.05
CA ALA A 82 -4.80 -11.63 -4.36
C ALA A 82 -5.56 -10.43 -4.95
N ILE A 83 -4.85 -9.33 -5.17
CA ILE A 83 -5.45 -8.11 -5.69
C ILE A 83 -5.72 -8.26 -7.19
N PRO A 84 -6.93 -7.92 -7.67
CA PRO A 84 -7.24 -7.98 -9.09
C PRO A 84 -6.28 -7.14 -9.93
N SER A 85 -5.73 -7.70 -11.02
CA SER A 85 -4.92 -6.92 -11.96
C SER A 85 -5.76 -6.03 -12.87
N LYS A 86 -7.05 -6.33 -13.01
CA LYS A 86 -8.03 -5.60 -13.82
C LYS A 86 -9.05 -4.89 -12.95
N GLN A 87 -9.44 -3.69 -13.39
CA GLN A 87 -10.49 -2.90 -12.77
C GLN A 87 -11.86 -3.61 -12.82
N GLU A 88 -12.18 -4.27 -13.94
CA GLU A 88 -13.45 -5.01 -14.09
C GLU A 88 -13.59 -6.16 -13.07
N ASP A 89 -12.49 -6.82 -12.71
CA ASP A 89 -12.47 -7.85 -11.67
C ASP A 89 -12.59 -7.22 -10.25
N ALA A 90 -12.04 -6.02 -10.05
CA ALA A 90 -12.19 -5.28 -8.79
C ALA A 90 -13.63 -4.81 -8.55
N GLU A 91 -14.31 -4.32 -9.59
CA GLU A 91 -15.73 -3.93 -9.56
C GLU A 91 -16.69 -5.09 -9.25
N LEU A 92 -16.22 -6.34 -9.42
CA LEU A 92 -16.95 -7.57 -9.08
C LEU A 92 -16.59 -8.14 -7.70
N SER A 93 -15.78 -7.43 -6.91
CA SER A 93 -15.20 -7.89 -5.64
C SER A 93 -15.66 -7.05 -4.44
N GLU A 94 -14.99 -7.19 -3.30
CA GLU A 94 -15.22 -6.36 -2.10
C GLU A 94 -14.56 -4.96 -2.19
N TRP A 95 -13.86 -4.67 -3.28
CA TRP A 95 -13.26 -3.35 -3.56
C TRP A 95 -14.30 -2.39 -4.15
N VAL A 96 -14.62 -1.32 -3.43
CA VAL A 96 -15.65 -0.35 -3.80
C VAL A 96 -15.03 0.81 -4.58
N TYR A 97 -15.61 1.11 -5.76
CA TYR A 97 -15.20 2.25 -6.58
C TYR A 97 -15.38 3.58 -5.84
N GLY A 98 -14.26 4.26 -5.56
CA GLY A 98 -14.20 5.62 -5.06
C GLY A 98 -14.45 6.62 -6.18
N ARG A 99 -13.40 7.33 -6.60
CA ARG A 99 -13.43 8.30 -7.72
C ARG A 99 -12.05 8.45 -8.37
N CYS A 100 -12.03 8.87 -9.64
CA CYS A 100 -10.89 9.54 -10.29
C CYS A 100 -10.88 11.04 -9.92
N PHE A 101 -9.72 11.60 -9.54
CA PHE A 101 -9.54 13.06 -9.51
C PHE A 101 -8.19 13.51 -10.10
N VAL A 102 -8.19 14.68 -10.73
CA VAL A 102 -7.03 15.28 -11.41
C VAL A 102 -6.05 15.85 -10.37
N SER A 103 -4.74 15.76 -10.66
CA SER A 103 -3.59 16.13 -9.80
C SER A 103 -3.31 15.21 -8.59
N MET A 104 -3.91 14.03 -8.57
CA MET A 104 -3.63 12.99 -7.58
C MET A 104 -2.30 12.28 -7.86
N GLY A 105 -1.44 12.13 -6.84
CA GLY A 105 -0.12 11.49 -6.98
C GLY A 105 1.03 12.42 -7.39
N GLU A 106 0.80 13.74 -7.50
CA GLU A 106 1.84 14.74 -7.83
C GLU A 106 2.92 14.86 -6.72
N TRP A 107 2.64 14.36 -5.50
CA TRP A 107 3.59 14.21 -4.39
C TRP A 107 4.15 12.78 -4.31
N THR A 108 4.89 12.37 -5.35
CA THR A 108 5.25 10.96 -5.49
C THR A 108 6.49 10.52 -4.73
N ILE A 109 6.43 9.30 -4.18
CA ILE A 109 7.59 8.55 -3.69
C ILE A 109 7.94 7.44 -4.69
N VAL A 110 9.11 7.54 -5.32
CA VAL A 110 9.71 6.40 -6.04
C VAL A 110 10.38 5.50 -5.01
N GLY A 111 9.57 4.67 -4.36
CA GLY A 111 10.01 3.75 -3.31
C GLY A 111 10.27 2.33 -3.83
N THR A 112 11.30 2.11 -4.66
CA THR A 112 11.86 0.75 -4.82
C THR A 112 12.72 0.38 -3.61
N GLN A 113 12.16 0.51 -2.41
CA GLN A 113 12.72 -0.10 -1.21
C GLN A 113 12.17 -1.51 -1.10
N GLN A 114 13.03 -2.47 -1.38
CA GLN A 114 12.77 -3.88 -1.14
C GLN A 114 12.82 -4.13 0.38
N TRP A 115 11.72 -3.85 1.06
CA TRP A 115 11.54 -4.19 2.47
C TRP A 115 11.44 -5.70 2.61
N LEU A 116 12.54 -6.36 2.96
CA LEU A 116 12.61 -7.79 3.31
C LEU A 116 12.18 -8.04 4.77
N PHE A 117 11.14 -7.34 5.23
CA PHE A 117 10.62 -7.40 6.59
C PHE A 117 9.12 -7.67 6.54
N GLY A 118 8.63 -8.61 7.35
CA GLY A 118 7.27 -9.16 7.28
C GLY A 118 7.11 -10.44 6.44
N ALA A 119 8.17 -10.95 5.79
CA ALA A 119 8.12 -12.26 5.13
C ALA A 119 7.75 -13.38 6.14
N PRO A 120 7.00 -14.43 5.75
CA PRO A 120 6.79 -15.59 6.62
C PRO A 120 8.16 -16.12 7.06
N ARG A 121 8.31 -16.49 8.34
CA ARG A 121 9.61 -16.86 8.95
C ARG A 121 10.20 -18.13 8.31
N CYS A 122 10.83 -17.98 7.15
CA CYS A 122 11.37 -19.08 6.35
C CYS A 122 12.57 -19.72 7.09
N PRO A 123 12.57 -21.05 7.31
CA PRO A 123 13.72 -21.72 7.88
C PRO A 123 14.92 -21.71 6.91
N LYS A 124 15.85 -20.77 7.11
CA LYS A 124 17.13 -20.63 6.38
C LYS A 124 17.01 -20.44 4.86
N ALA A 125 16.62 -19.24 4.42
CA ALA A 125 16.88 -18.81 3.05
C ALA A 125 18.37 -18.48 2.85
N VAL A 126 18.98 -19.00 1.78
CA VAL A 126 20.33 -18.61 1.34
C VAL A 126 20.20 -17.37 0.47
N ILE A 127 20.76 -16.24 0.92
CA ILE A 127 20.83 -15.02 0.11
C ILE A 127 21.87 -15.26 -1.00
N ALA A 128 21.42 -15.28 -2.25
CA ALA A 128 22.30 -15.24 -3.41
C ALA A 128 22.77 -13.79 -3.64
N PRO A 129 24.09 -13.51 -3.68
CA PRO A 129 24.58 -12.15 -3.91
C PRO A 129 24.56 -11.77 -5.41
N ASP A 130 24.25 -10.50 -5.64
CA ASP A 130 24.72 -9.67 -6.75
C ASP A 130 24.46 -10.12 -8.22
N THR A 131 23.21 -10.04 -8.68
CA THR A 131 22.91 -9.55 -10.05
C THR A 131 21.61 -8.75 -10.11
N PHE A 132 21.65 -7.44 -9.84
CA PHE A 132 20.56 -6.55 -10.19
C PHE A 132 20.55 -6.27 -11.70
N LYS A 133 19.60 -6.86 -12.42
CA LYS A 133 19.21 -6.40 -13.76
C LYS A 133 17.84 -5.74 -13.66
N TYR A 134 17.75 -4.48 -14.09
CA TYR A 134 16.45 -3.85 -14.34
C TYR A 134 15.76 -4.55 -15.50
N ALA A 135 14.49 -4.92 -15.31
CA ALA A 135 13.62 -5.32 -16.42
C ALA A 135 13.56 -4.17 -17.44
N ARG A 136 13.67 -4.48 -18.73
CA ARG A 136 13.79 -3.45 -19.78
C ARG A 136 12.55 -2.57 -19.83
N GLU A 137 12.76 -1.26 -19.80
CA GLU A 137 11.75 -0.25 -20.12
C GLU A 137 11.05 -0.57 -21.44
N ARG A 138 9.77 -0.95 -21.40
CA ARG A 138 8.87 -0.70 -22.52
C ARG A 138 8.42 0.75 -22.42
N ARG A 139 9.16 1.66 -23.04
CA ARG A 139 8.78 3.08 -23.11
C ARG A 139 7.47 3.23 -23.88
N LEU A 140 6.36 3.32 -23.15
CA LEU A 140 5.04 3.62 -23.70
C LEU A 140 5.03 5.02 -24.33
N PRO A 141 4.22 5.26 -25.37
CA PRO A 141 4.18 6.56 -26.05
C PRO A 141 3.62 7.65 -25.15
N LYS A 142 4.22 8.85 -25.19
CA LYS A 142 3.77 10.01 -24.40
C LYS A 142 2.43 10.53 -24.93
N THR A 143 1.36 10.39 -24.14
CA THR A 143 0.03 10.98 -24.33
C THR A 143 -0.34 11.87 -23.15
N PRO A 144 -1.08 12.99 -23.33
CA PRO A 144 -1.53 13.85 -22.23
C PRO A 144 -2.88 13.40 -21.61
N ALA A 145 -3.10 13.73 -20.32
CA ALA A 145 -4.26 13.48 -19.41
C ALA A 145 -4.02 12.43 -18.27
N SER A 146 -4.88 12.29 -17.24
CA SER A 146 -4.50 11.96 -15.82
C SER A 146 -5.54 11.21 -14.91
N SER A 147 -5.23 10.06 -14.26
CA SER A 147 -6.05 9.16 -13.37
C SER A 147 -5.23 8.57 -12.25
N GLY A 148 -5.85 8.33 -11.09
CA GLY A 148 -5.90 6.97 -10.55
C GLY A 148 -7.32 6.69 -10.08
N ASP A 149 -8.01 5.72 -10.68
CA ASP A 149 -9.32 5.27 -10.18
C ASP A 149 -9.09 4.59 -8.82
N HIS A 150 -9.54 5.26 -7.76
CA HIS A 150 -9.43 4.75 -6.40
C HIS A 150 -10.45 3.64 -6.14
N PHE A 151 -9.98 2.54 -5.56
CA PHE A 151 -10.84 1.51 -5.00
C PHE A 151 -10.52 1.31 -3.52
N TRP A 152 -11.56 1.27 -2.69
CA TRP A 152 -11.47 1.19 -1.23
C TRP A 152 -12.14 -0.09 -0.73
N TYR A 153 -11.48 -0.84 0.14
CA TYR A 153 -11.99 -2.13 0.58
C TYR A 153 -13.23 -1.98 1.48
N ARG A 154 -14.35 -2.56 1.07
CA ARG A 154 -15.61 -2.69 1.83
C ARG A 154 -16.19 -1.39 2.42
N VAL A 155 -15.87 -0.22 1.85
CA VAL A 155 -16.36 1.05 2.40
C VAL A 155 -17.86 1.24 2.18
N SER A 156 -18.55 1.66 3.24
CA SER A 156 -19.97 2.03 3.24
C SER A 156 -20.17 3.31 4.05
N PRO A 157 -21.34 4.00 3.96
CA PRO A 157 -21.59 5.20 4.75
C PRO A 157 -21.63 4.93 6.26
N ASP A 158 -22.00 3.71 6.64
CA ASP A 158 -22.21 3.19 8.00
C ASP A 158 -21.03 2.37 8.55
N LEU A 159 -19.91 2.28 7.82
CA LEU A 159 -18.68 1.61 8.25
C LEU A 159 -18.17 2.19 9.58
N ASP A 160 -17.83 1.32 10.54
CA ASP A 160 -17.12 1.70 11.75
C ASP A 160 -15.66 2.05 11.40
N CYS A 161 -15.14 3.17 11.90
CA CYS A 161 -13.75 3.56 11.64
C CYS A 161 -12.72 2.61 12.27
N ASN A 162 -13.11 1.82 13.27
CA ASN A 162 -12.28 0.72 13.80
C ASN A 162 -12.22 -0.49 12.83
N GLU A 163 -13.15 -0.56 11.87
CA GLU A 163 -13.21 -1.55 10.79
C GLU A 163 -12.60 -1.04 9.47
N PHE A 164 -12.11 0.20 9.42
CA PHE A 164 -11.56 0.80 8.20
C PHE A 164 -10.25 0.12 7.78
N PHE A 165 -10.32 -0.63 6.68
CA PHE A 165 -9.19 -1.35 6.13
C PHE A 165 -8.12 -0.38 5.56
N PRO A 166 -6.84 -0.52 5.95
CA PRO A 166 -5.84 0.54 5.78
C PRO A 166 -5.21 0.58 4.38
N ALA A 167 -5.93 0.21 3.32
CA ALA A 167 -5.40 0.21 1.96
C ALA A 167 -6.41 0.60 0.88
N PHE A 168 -5.90 1.13 -0.23
CA PHE A 168 -6.63 1.45 -1.45
C PHE A 168 -5.86 1.00 -2.69
N LEU A 169 -6.58 0.74 -3.78
CA LEU A 169 -5.99 0.37 -5.07
C LEU A 169 -6.10 1.50 -6.08
N LEU A 170 -5.20 1.51 -7.06
CA LEU A 170 -5.12 2.52 -8.11
C LEU A 170 -5.16 1.84 -9.48
N TYR A 171 -6.28 2.00 -10.18
CA TYR A 171 -6.43 1.56 -11.56
C TYR A 171 -6.23 2.71 -12.55
N ASN A 172 -5.76 2.38 -13.73
CA ASN A 172 -5.45 3.31 -14.81
C ASN A 172 -5.71 2.60 -16.13
N GLN A 173 -6.63 3.12 -16.95
CA GLN A 173 -7.08 2.47 -18.19
C GLN A 173 -7.51 1.00 -17.99
N GLY A 174 -8.09 0.68 -16.82
CA GLY A 174 -8.51 -0.67 -16.46
C GLY A 174 -7.42 -1.59 -15.88
N GLU A 175 -6.17 -1.14 -15.81
CA GLU A 175 -5.02 -1.90 -15.30
C GLU A 175 -4.58 -1.41 -13.91
N LEU A 176 -4.23 -2.33 -12.99
CA LEU A 176 -3.66 -1.98 -11.69
C LEU A 176 -2.27 -1.32 -11.87
N THR A 177 -2.15 -0.02 -11.56
CA THR A 177 -0.90 0.73 -11.72
C THR A 177 -0.18 1.03 -10.39
N GLY A 178 -0.84 0.75 -9.27
CA GLY A 178 -0.32 0.95 -7.93
C GLY A 178 -1.36 0.65 -6.87
N PHE A 179 -0.99 0.89 -5.62
CA PHE A 179 -1.87 0.83 -4.46
C PHE A 179 -1.39 1.87 -3.44
N GLY A 180 -2.05 1.97 -2.29
CA GLY A 180 -1.54 2.75 -1.19
C GLY A 180 -2.05 2.31 0.16
N TRP A 181 -1.38 2.79 1.20
CA TRP A 181 -1.78 2.64 2.59
C TRP A 181 -2.53 3.90 3.03
N ALA A 182 -3.55 3.73 3.88
CA ALA A 182 -4.33 4.81 4.49
C ALA A 182 -4.50 4.51 5.99
N VAL A 183 -3.58 5.04 6.80
CA VAL A 183 -3.48 4.71 8.24
C VAL A 183 -3.98 5.89 9.07
N GLN A 184 -4.69 5.60 10.16
CA GLN A 184 -5.18 6.62 11.09
C GLN A 184 -4.04 7.16 11.96
N GLY A 185 -4.02 8.47 12.15
CA GLY A 185 -2.90 9.20 12.75
C GLY A 185 -2.08 10.03 11.76
N ILE A 186 -1.13 10.79 12.31
CA ILE A 186 -0.16 11.62 11.57
C ILE A 186 1.25 11.08 11.82
N TYR A 187 1.84 10.41 10.82
CA TYR A 187 3.21 9.91 10.90
C TYR A 187 4.14 10.80 10.07
N GLU A 188 5.01 11.57 10.72
CA GLU A 188 5.89 12.54 10.05
C GLU A 188 6.87 11.85 9.09
N SER A 189 6.78 12.17 7.80
CA SER A 189 7.72 11.68 6.79
C SER A 189 7.70 12.57 5.54
N ASP A 190 8.86 12.67 4.86
CA ASP A 190 8.97 13.24 3.50
C ASP A 190 8.28 12.33 2.44
N HIS A 191 7.67 11.21 2.86
CA HIS A 191 7.21 10.10 2.03
C HIS A 191 5.74 9.66 2.28
N VAL A 192 4.91 10.61 2.73
CA VAL A 192 3.47 10.42 2.94
C VAL A 192 2.69 11.72 2.66
N GLU A 193 1.38 11.60 2.54
CA GLU A 193 0.43 12.71 2.40
C GLU A 193 -0.54 12.72 3.59
N TYR A 194 -1.11 13.89 3.90
CA TYR A 194 -2.08 14.08 4.98
C TYR A 194 -3.36 14.72 4.42
N PRO A 195 -4.29 13.92 3.87
CA PRO A 195 -5.49 14.46 3.21
C PRO A 195 -6.43 15.11 4.24
N PRO A 196 -6.78 16.40 4.12
CA PRO A 196 -7.76 17.03 5.01
C PRO A 196 -9.18 16.51 4.74
N SER A 197 -10.05 16.56 5.75
CA SER A 197 -11.41 15.98 5.69
C SER A 197 -12.25 16.44 4.50
N PHE A 198 -12.06 17.69 4.05
CA PHE A 198 -12.81 18.28 2.94
C PHE A 198 -12.44 17.72 1.55
N VAL A 199 -11.33 17.00 1.38
CA VAL A 199 -10.96 16.36 0.10
C VAL A 199 -11.36 14.88 0.00
N LEU A 200 -11.84 14.25 1.08
CA LEU A 200 -12.21 12.83 1.09
C LEU A 200 -13.21 12.46 -0.02
N ASN A 201 -14.14 13.35 -0.33
CA ASN A 201 -15.15 13.15 -1.37
C ASN A 201 -14.62 13.26 -2.83
N LEU A 202 -13.33 13.60 -3.01
CA LEU A 202 -12.67 13.63 -4.31
C LEU A 202 -12.15 12.24 -4.72
N PHE A 203 -11.91 11.34 -3.75
CA PHE A 203 -11.36 10.00 -3.98
C PHE A 203 -12.13 8.85 -3.32
N MET A 204 -13.01 9.11 -2.35
CA MET A 204 -13.91 8.12 -1.76
C MET A 204 -15.36 8.33 -2.20
N ASN A 205 -16.08 7.22 -2.43
CA ASN A 205 -17.49 7.21 -2.76
C ASN A 205 -18.08 5.82 -2.44
N PRO A 206 -18.89 5.64 -1.39
CA PRO A 206 -19.24 6.63 -0.38
C PRO A 206 -18.02 7.08 0.44
N VAL A 207 -18.14 8.23 1.11
CA VAL A 207 -17.27 8.58 2.25
C VAL A 207 -17.96 8.00 3.50
N PRO A 208 -17.33 7.05 4.24
CA PRO A 208 -17.79 6.64 5.56
C PRO A 208 -18.05 7.83 6.48
N THR A 209 -19.20 7.83 7.17
CA THR A 209 -19.62 8.99 8.00
C THR A 209 -18.70 9.27 9.19
N CYS A 210 -17.92 8.27 9.63
CA CYS A 210 -16.95 8.42 10.70
C CYS A 210 -15.65 9.15 10.28
N LEU A 211 -15.25 9.06 8.99
CA LEU A 211 -13.92 9.51 8.55
C LEU A 211 -13.68 11.02 8.62
N PRO A 212 -14.60 11.93 8.24
CA PRO A 212 -14.33 13.36 8.28
C PRO A 212 -13.96 13.85 9.69
N GLY A 213 -14.72 13.45 10.70
CA GLY A 213 -14.44 13.79 12.09
C GLY A 213 -13.16 13.13 12.63
N LEU A 214 -12.83 11.94 12.14
CA LEU A 214 -11.59 11.25 12.49
C LEU A 214 -10.36 11.99 11.93
N VAL A 215 -10.40 12.36 10.65
CA VAL A 215 -9.36 13.15 9.99
C VAL A 215 -9.17 14.51 10.66
N ASP A 216 -10.26 15.16 11.08
CA ASP A 216 -10.19 16.46 11.78
C ASP A 216 -9.68 16.36 13.23
N THR A 217 -9.63 15.17 13.85
CA THR A 217 -9.28 14.99 15.27
C THR A 217 -7.96 14.26 15.52
N ILE A 218 -7.70 13.16 14.79
CA ILE A 218 -6.45 12.38 14.90
C ILE A 218 -5.64 12.37 13.59
N GLY A 219 -6.27 12.74 12.47
CA GLY A 219 -5.64 12.73 11.16
C GLY A 219 -5.64 11.36 10.48
N VAL A 220 -5.27 11.37 9.20
CA VAL A 220 -4.97 10.17 8.40
C VAL A 220 -3.69 10.45 7.64
N THR A 221 -2.84 9.44 7.53
CA THR A 221 -1.62 9.43 6.73
C THR A 221 -1.80 8.47 5.56
N THR A 222 -1.63 8.97 4.34
CA THR A 222 -1.69 8.16 3.12
C THR A 222 -0.31 8.00 2.47
N GLN A 223 0.00 6.80 1.99
CA GLN A 223 1.22 6.54 1.22
C GLN A 223 0.86 5.86 -0.09
N HIS A 224 1.32 6.41 -1.21
CA HIS A 224 1.12 5.85 -2.54
C HIS A 224 2.34 5.02 -2.97
N ILE A 225 2.11 3.82 -3.53
CA ILE A 225 3.11 2.90 -4.07
C ILE A 225 2.76 2.58 -5.53
N TYR A 226 3.59 3.04 -6.47
CA TYR A 226 3.38 2.88 -7.91
C TYR A 226 4.29 1.82 -8.51
N PHE A 227 3.79 1.07 -9.49
CA PHE A 227 4.55 0.00 -10.16
C PHE A 227 5.34 0.48 -11.38
N ASN A 228 5.03 1.68 -11.86
CA ASN A 228 5.64 2.29 -13.04
C ASN A 228 6.58 3.43 -12.63
N ALA A 229 7.79 3.46 -13.19
CA ALA A 229 8.75 4.55 -12.95
C ALA A 229 8.30 5.89 -13.59
N ASP A 230 7.53 5.84 -14.67
CA ASP A 230 6.91 7.01 -15.30
C ASP A 230 5.56 7.33 -14.62
N LEU A 231 5.65 8.00 -13.47
CA LEU A 231 4.53 8.39 -12.61
C LEU A 231 3.52 9.33 -13.30
N PHE A 232 3.96 10.00 -14.36
CA PHE A 232 3.13 10.86 -15.20
C PHE A 232 2.22 10.09 -16.19
N ASN A 233 2.26 8.75 -16.22
CA ASN A 233 1.43 7.90 -17.09
C ASN A 233 0.18 7.32 -16.38
N VAL A 234 -0.29 7.98 -15.34
CA VAL A 234 -1.40 7.62 -14.44
C VAL A 234 -2.59 8.47 -14.98
N ILE A 235 -3.58 7.92 -15.76
CA ILE A 235 -4.46 8.61 -16.80
C ILE A 235 -6.02 8.34 -16.81
N CYS A 236 -6.88 9.39 -16.72
CA CYS A 236 -8.30 9.55 -17.14
C CYS A 236 -8.44 10.84 -17.97
#